data_AF-W4R1S6-F1
#
_entry.id   AF-W4R1S6-F1
#
_cell.length_a   1.000
_cell.length_b   1.000
_cell.length_c   1.000
_cell.angle_alpha   90.00
_cell.angle_beta   90.00
_cell.angle_gamma   90.00
#
_symmetry.space_group_name_H-M   'P 1'
#
loop_
_entity.id
_entity.type
_entity.pdbx_description
1 polymer ?
#
loop_
_entity_poly.entity_id
_entity_poly.type
_entity_poly.pdbx_seq_one_letter_code
_entity_poly.pdbx_strand_id
1 'polypeptide(L)'
;MKMKILAVIGLLSVALAVFVFSTNNEGDLTKEMDVENIKELVQDFSLGNIQSQSASITSHQLIVTDSSASKVTFDLPEEEFFVSIAPYVENTHT
;
A
#
# COMPACT_ATOMS: atom_id res chain seq x y z
N MET A 1 -18.75 -9.78 45.86
CA MET A 1 -18.54 -8.49 45.14
C MET A 1 -17.21 -8.45 44.40
N LYS A 2 -16.09 -8.85 45.05
CA LYS A 2 -14.72 -8.80 44.49
C LYS A 2 -14.51 -9.66 43.23
N MET A 3 -15.08 -10.86 43.19
CA MET A 3 -14.99 -11.78 42.03
C MET A 3 -15.76 -11.28 40.81
N LYS A 4 -16.89 -10.58 41.01
CA LYS A 4 -17.67 -9.98 39.91
C LYS A 4 -16.94 -8.78 39.30
N ILE A 5 -16.26 -7.99 40.14
CA ILE A 5 -15.44 -6.86 39.71
C ILE A 5 -14.23 -7.35 38.88
N LEU A 6 -13.56 -8.42 39.31
CA LEU A 6 -12.45 -9.02 38.54
C LEU A 6 -12.91 -9.56 37.19
N ALA A 7 -14.09 -10.17 37.10
CA ALA A 7 -14.65 -10.65 35.83
C ALA A 7 -14.94 -9.51 34.85
N VAL A 8 -15.46 -8.38 35.33
CA VAL A 8 -15.75 -7.21 34.49
C VAL A 8 -14.47 -6.54 34.00
N ILE A 9 -13.44 -6.44 34.85
CA ILE A 9 -12.12 -5.89 34.46
C ILE A 9 -11.46 -6.78 33.40
N GLY A 10 -11.52 -8.11 33.58
CA GLY A 10 -11.01 -9.06 32.59
C GLY A 10 -11.69 -8.89 31.23
N LEU A 11 -13.02 -8.77 31.21
CA LEU A 11 -13.78 -8.64 29.97
C LEU A 11 -13.51 -7.31 29.25
N LEU A 12 -13.32 -6.21 30.01
CA LEU A 12 -12.91 -4.92 29.44
C LEU A 12 -11.50 -4.98 28.82
N SER A 13 -10.57 -5.70 29.45
CA SER A 13 -9.19 -5.80 28.95
C SER A 13 -9.12 -6.58 27.63
N VAL A 14 -9.95 -7.63 27.47
CA VAL A 14 -10.03 -8.38 26.21
C VAL A 14 -10.66 -7.54 25.11
N ALA A 15 -11.72 -6.78 25.41
CA ALA A 15 -12.35 -5.87 24.45
C ALA A 15 -11.37 -4.78 23.97
N LEU A 16 -10.55 -4.23 24.87
CA LEU A 16 -9.53 -3.23 24.53
C LEU A 16 -8.39 -3.83 23.70
N ALA A 17 -7.96 -5.07 24.01
CA ALA A 17 -6.96 -5.78 23.24
C ALA A 17 -7.41 -6.06 21.79
N VAL A 18 -8.67 -6.48 21.61
CA VAL A 18 -9.26 -6.70 20.27
C VAL A 18 -9.36 -5.39 19.49
N PHE A 19 -9.76 -4.30 20.14
CA PHE A 19 -9.85 -2.98 19.52
C PHE A 19 -8.48 -2.49 19.03
N VAL A 20 -7.45 -2.57 19.87
CA VAL A 20 -6.07 -2.17 19.50
C VAL A 20 -5.50 -3.06 18.39
N PHE A 21 -5.79 -4.36 18.39
CA PHE A 21 -5.30 -5.25 17.33
C PHE A 21 -5.98 -4.97 15.98
N SER A 22 -7.25 -4.54 16.00
CA SER A 22 -7.99 -4.22 14.78
C SER A 22 -7.55 -2.90 14.13
N THR A 23 -6.92 -1.98 14.87
CA THR A 23 -6.46 -0.69 14.34
C THR A 23 -5.01 -0.72 13.84
N ASN A 24 -4.25 -1.79 14.10
CA ASN A 24 -2.85 -1.91 13.67
C ASN A 24 -2.68 -2.68 12.35
N ASN A 25 -3.78 -3.00 11.66
CA ASN A 25 -3.76 -3.78 10.43
C ASN A 25 -3.84 -2.90 9.17
N GLU A 26 -3.15 -1.76 9.18
CA GLU A 26 -2.74 -1.05 7.95
C GLU A 26 -1.49 -1.74 7.39
N GLY A 27 -1.56 -3.08 7.27
CA GLY A 27 -0.51 -3.87 6.66
C GLY A 27 -0.52 -3.61 5.17
N ASP A 28 0.63 -3.20 4.64
CA ASP A 28 0.93 -3.12 3.21
C ASP A 28 0.44 -4.42 2.55
N LEU A 29 -0.64 -4.35 1.78
CA LEU A 29 -1.20 -5.52 1.12
C LEU A 29 -0.33 -5.81 -0.09
N THR A 30 0.58 -6.77 0.04
CA THR A 30 1.32 -7.30 -1.11
C THR A 30 0.38 -8.17 -1.94
N LYS A 31 0.14 -7.78 -3.19
CA LYS A 31 -0.75 -8.51 -4.10
C LYS A 31 0.03 -9.00 -5.31
N GLU A 32 0.01 -10.32 -5.52
CA GLU A 32 0.40 -10.91 -6.80
C GLU A 32 -0.65 -10.56 -7.86
N MET A 33 -0.17 -10.08 -9.00
CA MET A 33 -1.00 -9.71 -10.14
C MET A 33 -0.30 -10.22 -11.40
N ASP A 34 -1.09 -10.71 -12.35
CA ASP A 34 -0.54 -11.26 -13.60
C ASP A 34 0.26 -10.20 -14.39
N VAL A 35 1.25 -10.66 -15.15
CA VAL A 35 2.28 -9.82 -15.80
C VAL A 35 1.69 -8.87 -16.83
N GLU A 36 0.64 -9.28 -17.55
CA GLU A 36 -0.03 -8.39 -18.50
C GLU A 36 -0.73 -7.23 -17.78
N ASN A 37 -1.39 -7.53 -16.66
CA ASN A 37 -2.10 -6.54 -15.84
C ASN A 37 -1.15 -5.53 -15.15
N ILE A 38 0.05 -5.94 -14.73
CA ILE A 38 1.00 -4.98 -14.11
C ILE A 38 1.54 -3.99 -15.14
N LYS A 39 1.78 -4.42 -16.39
CA LYS A 39 2.24 -3.52 -17.46
C LYS A 39 1.21 -2.46 -17.82
N GLU A 40 -0.05 -2.87 -17.98
CA GLU A 40 -1.15 -1.94 -18.22
C GLU A 40 -1.30 -0.94 -17.06
N LEU A 41 -1.22 -1.41 -15.82
CA LEU A 41 -1.30 -0.55 -14.65
C LEU A 41 -0.17 0.49 -14.59
N VAL A 42 1.08 0.07 -14.82
CA VAL A 42 2.23 1.00 -14.88
C VAL A 42 2.05 2.01 -16.02
N GLN A 43 1.55 1.57 -17.18
CA GLN A 43 1.27 2.45 -18.30
C GLN A 43 0.20 3.50 -17.97
N ASP A 44 -0.90 3.09 -17.33
CA ASP A 44 -1.98 4.00 -16.94
C ASP A 44 -1.53 5.05 -15.93
N PHE A 45 -0.70 4.67 -14.96
CA PHE A 45 -0.07 5.63 -14.06
C PHE A 45 0.91 6.56 -14.79
N SER A 46 1.73 6.03 -15.69
CA SER A 46 2.73 6.81 -16.43
C SER A 46 2.10 7.84 -17.37
N LEU A 47 0.92 7.53 -17.93
CA LEU A 47 0.16 8.45 -18.78
C LEU A 47 -0.75 9.41 -17.99
N GLY A 48 -0.86 9.22 -16.67
CA GLY A 48 -1.75 10.02 -15.82
C GLY A 48 -3.23 9.71 -16.00
N ASN A 49 -3.58 8.51 -16.48
CA ASN A 49 -4.98 8.06 -16.63
C ASN A 49 -5.67 7.87 -15.27
N ILE A 50 -4.89 7.64 -14.21
CA ILE A 50 -5.36 7.48 -12.83
C ILE A 50 -5.07 8.78 -12.05
N GLN A 51 -6.11 9.47 -11.57
CA GLN A 51 -5.96 10.82 -10.98
C GLN A 51 -6.03 10.89 -9.45
N SER A 52 -6.74 9.97 -8.78
CA SER A 52 -6.99 10.04 -7.32
C SER A 52 -6.04 9.18 -6.49
N GLN A 53 -4.98 8.68 -7.11
CA GLN A 53 -3.98 7.82 -6.49
C GLN A 53 -2.60 8.29 -6.92
N SER A 54 -1.60 8.02 -6.09
CA SER A 54 -0.20 8.23 -6.43
C SER A 54 0.49 6.87 -6.54
N ALA A 55 1.51 6.80 -7.39
CA ALA A 55 2.30 5.61 -7.54
C ALA A 55 3.79 5.96 -7.51
N SER A 56 4.57 5.08 -6.89
CA SER A 56 6.03 5.08 -6.99
C SER A 56 6.47 3.69 -7.43
N ILE A 57 7.55 3.63 -8.20
CA ILE A 57 8.04 2.37 -8.76
C ILE A 57 9.53 2.23 -8.49
N THR A 58 9.94 1.02 -8.13
CA THR A 58 11.34 0.60 -7.96
C THR A 58 11.68 -0.47 -8.99
N SER A 59 12.89 -1.03 -8.94
CA SER A 59 13.26 -2.16 -9.80
C SER A 59 12.46 -3.44 -9.55
N HIS A 60 11.80 -3.58 -8.39
CA HIS A 60 11.12 -4.81 -8.00
C HIS A 60 9.66 -4.63 -7.63
N GLN A 61 9.20 -3.39 -7.40
CA GLN A 61 7.87 -3.15 -6.86
C GLN A 61 7.22 -1.89 -7.43
N LEU A 62 5.90 -1.98 -7.66
CA LEU A 62 5.01 -0.84 -7.82
C LEU A 62 4.26 -0.62 -6.50
N ILE A 63 4.36 0.59 -5.95
CA ILE A 63 3.73 0.97 -4.69
C ILE A 63 2.67 2.02 -5.01
N VAL A 64 1.40 1.67 -4.80
CA VAL A 64 0.25 2.55 -5.03
C VAL A 64 -0.26 3.06 -3.69
N THR A 65 -0.35 4.39 -3.57
CA THR A 65 -0.90 5.06 -2.39
C THR A 65 -2.19 5.76 -2.75
N ASP A 66 -3.27 5.41 -2.06
CA ASP A 66 -4.59 6.01 -2.29
C ASP A 66 -4.78 7.35 -1.54
N SER A 67 -5.94 7.97 -1.72
CA SER A 67 -6.27 9.25 -1.08
C SER A 67 -6.42 9.19 0.45
N SER A 68 -6.56 7.99 1.02
CA SER A 68 -6.58 7.74 2.46
C SER A 68 -5.20 7.45 3.04
N ALA A 69 -4.14 7.56 2.21
CA ALA A 69 -2.77 7.18 2.52
C ALA A 69 -2.55 5.68 2.75
N SER A 70 -3.52 4.84 2.38
CA SER A 70 -3.36 3.39 2.37
C SER A 70 -2.47 2.96 1.21
N LYS A 71 -1.67 1.93 1.43
CA LYS A 71 -0.68 1.43 0.47
C LYS A 71 -1.01 0.01 0.01
N VAL A 72 -0.84 -0.21 -1.29
CA VAL A 72 -0.86 -1.53 -1.91
C VAL A 72 0.42 -1.67 -2.71
N THR A 73 1.12 -2.79 -2.49
CA THR A 73 2.39 -3.08 -3.15
C THR A 73 2.21 -4.26 -4.10
N PHE A 74 2.70 -4.11 -5.33
CA PHE A 74 2.70 -5.15 -6.35
C PHE A 74 4.15 -5.50 -6.68
N ASP A 75 4.48 -6.79 -6.64
CA ASP A 75 5.79 -7.26 -7.10
C ASP A 75 5.86 -7.19 -8.63
N LEU A 76 7.01 -6.78 -9.14
CA LEU A 76 7.30 -6.70 -10.57
C LEU A 76 7.93 -8.01 -11.06
N PRO A 77 7.79 -8.34 -12.36
CA PRO A 77 8.45 -9.51 -12.93
C PRO A 77 9.97 -9.42 -12.82
N GLU A 78 10.64 -10.48 -12.37
CA GLU A 78 12.11 -10.48 -12.17
C GLU A 78 12.91 -10.23 -13.45
N GLU A 79 12.36 -10.60 -14.60
CA GLU A 79 13.03 -10.54 -15.92
C GLU A 79 12.61 -9.33 -16.77
N GLU A 80 11.81 -8.40 -16.22
CA GLU A 80 11.39 -7.17 -16.90
C GLU A 80 11.75 -5.93 -16.07
N PHE A 81 12.08 -4.81 -16.72
CA PHE A 81 12.38 -3.55 -16.05
C PHE A 81 11.65 -2.37 -16.70
N PHE A 82 11.13 -1.46 -15.88
CA PHE A 82 10.37 -0.28 -16.31
C PHE A 82 11.24 0.97 -16.27
N VAL A 83 11.31 1.70 -17.40
CA VAL A 83 12.04 2.95 -17.51
C VAL A 83 11.08 4.09 -17.78
N SER A 84 11.05 5.08 -16.89
CA SER A 84 10.36 6.36 -17.12
C SER A 84 11.40 7.44 -17.41
N ILE A 85 11.21 8.18 -18.50
CA ILE A 85 12.14 9.23 -18.95
C ILE A 85 11.36 10.53 -19.09
N ALA A 86 11.84 11.57 -18.42
CA ALA A 86 11.36 12.93 -18.58
C ALA A 86 12.49 13.79 -19.21
N PRO A 87 12.55 13.88 -20.55
CA PRO A 87 13.56 14.70 -21.21
C PRO A 87 13.41 16.18 -20.83
N TYR A 88 14.52 16.89 -20.74
CA TYR A 88 14.56 18.31 -20.46
C TYR A 88 15.60 19.01 -21.33
N VAL A 89 15.41 20.32 -21.53
CA VAL A 89 16.34 21.13 -22.34
C VAL A 89 17.35 21.86 -21.47
N GLU A 90 16.87 22.60 -20.46
CA GLU A 90 17.74 23.47 -19.64
C GLU A 90 17.90 22.97 -18.20
N ASN A 91 16.79 22.64 -17.53
CA ASN A 91 16.77 22.30 -16.11
C ASN A 91 16.07 20.97 -15.87
N THR A 92 16.56 20.21 -14.87
CA THR A 92 15.97 18.97 -14.39
C THR A 92 15.86 18.98 -12.87
N HIS A 93 15.27 17.94 -12.32
CA HIS A 93 15.12 17.72 -10.89
C HIS A 93 15.85 16.42 -10.49
N THR A 94 16.31 16.36 -9.24
CA THR A 94 16.87 15.14 -8.60
C THR A 94 15.95 14.73 -7.47
#